data_AF-A0A432UXA9-F1
#
_entry.id   AF-A0A432UXA9-F1
#
_cell.length_a   1.000
_cell.length_b   1.000
_cell.length_c   1.000
_cell.angle_alpha   90.00
_cell.angle_beta   90.00
_cell.angle_gamma   90.00
#
_symmetry.space_group_name_H-M   'P 1'
#
loop_
_entity.id
_entity.type
_entity.pdbx_description
1 polymer ?
#
loop_
_entity_poly.entity_id
_entity_poly.type
_entity_poly.pdbx_seq_one_letter_code
_entity_poly.pdbx_strand_id
1 'polypeptide(L)' 'MSIPKPLSYYEGKHSVKKRAMVEAYFSGHYTLRQVGEHFGVSYATVSRAVRALE' A
#
# COMPACT_ATOMS: atom_id res chain seq x y z
N MET A 1 -8.58 -4.21 19.19
CA MET A 1 -7.74 -3.43 18.26
C MET A 1 -6.65 -4.36 17.76
N SER A 2 -6.58 -4.63 16.45
CA SER A 2 -5.52 -5.48 15.88
C SER A 2 -4.27 -4.64 15.65
N ILE A 3 -3.08 -5.21 15.86
CA ILE A 3 -1.80 -4.53 15.62
C ILE A 3 -1.58 -4.46 14.10
N PRO A 4 -1.39 -3.26 13.51
CA PRO A 4 -1.15 -3.14 12.07
C PRO A 4 0.20 -3.75 11.70
N LYS A 5 0.24 -4.49 10.57
CA LYS A 5 1.50 -4.98 10.01
C LYS A 5 2.25 -3.79 9.38
N PRO A 6 3.58 -3.66 9.56
CA PRO A 6 4.34 -2.56 8.99
C PRO A 6 4.28 -2.55 7.46
N LEU A 7 4.48 -1.39 6.82
CA LEU A 7 4.47 -1.29 5.35
C LEU A 7 5.52 -2.18 4.66
N SER A 8 6.66 -2.40 5.30
CA SER A 8 7.71 -3.32 4.85
C SER A 8 7.24 -4.78 4.76
N TYR A 9 6.25 -5.19 5.55
CA TYR A 9 5.64 -6.52 5.45
C TYR A 9 4.97 -6.70 4.08
N TYR A 10 4.20 -5.71 3.62
CA TYR A 10 3.51 -5.79 2.34
C TYR A 10 4.49 -5.71 1.17
N GLU A 11 5.54 -4.92 1.30
CA GLU A 11 6.63 -4.83 0.32
C GLU A 11 7.37 -6.16 0.16
N GLY A 12 7.74 -6.82 1.26
CA GLY A 12 8.41 -8.13 1.20
C GLY A 12 7.48 -9.28 0.77
N LYS A 13 6.17 -9.16 0.98
CA LYS A 13 5.19 -10.19 0.63
C LYS A 13 4.94 -10.31 -0.88
N HIS A 14 5.11 -9.24 -1.64
CA HIS A 14 4.80 -9.21 -3.08
C HIS A 14 6.01 -8.82 -3.90
N SER A 15 6.34 -9.63 -4.92
CA SER A 15 7.33 -9.25 -5.93
C SER A 15 6.92 -8.04 -6.78
N VAL A 16 5.62 -7.72 -6.80
CA VAL A 16 5.06 -6.61 -7.58
C VAL A 16 4.69 -5.46 -6.65
N LYS A 17 5.45 -4.35 -6.74
CA LYS A 17 5.24 -3.14 -5.92
C LYS A 17 3.79 -2.65 -5.92
N LYS A 18 3.11 -2.74 -7.07
CA LYS A 18 1.69 -2.36 -7.22
C LYS A 18 0.77 -3.17 -6.29
N ARG A 19 0.99 -4.48 -6.18
CA ARG A 19 0.19 -5.35 -5.30
C ARG A 19 0.48 -5.07 -3.82
N ALA A 20 1.74 -4.82 -3.48
CA ALA A 20 2.14 -4.42 -2.12
C ALA A 20 1.42 -3.15 -1.66
N MET A 21 1.43 -2.09 -2.50
CA MET A 21 0.75 -0.83 -2.22
C MET A 21 -0.76 -1.01 -1.97
N VAL A 22 -1.41 -1.81 -2.81
CA VAL A 22 -2.86 -2.02 -2.74
C VAL A 22 -3.25 -2.86 -1.53
N GLU A 23 -2.51 -3.93 -1.21
CA GLU A 23 -2.78 -4.71 -0.01
C GLU A 23 -2.56 -3.90 1.27
N ALA A 24 -1.52 -3.07 1.31
CA ALA A 24 -1.26 -2.16 2.44
C ALA A 24 -2.44 -1.19 2.66
N TYR A 25 -2.99 -0.60 1.59
CA TYR A 25 -4.16 0.27 1.68
C TYR A 25 -5.40 -0.49 2.15
N PHE A 26 -5.71 -1.64 1.55
CA PHE A 26 -6.87 -2.46 1.92
C PHE A 26 -6.81 -3.05 3.33
N SER A 27 -5.65 -3.02 3.99
CA SER A 27 -5.56 -3.35 5.42
C SER A 27 -6.38 -2.40 6.31
N GLY A 28 -6.74 -1.21 5.81
CA GLY A 28 -7.50 -0.20 6.55
C GLY A 28 -6.69 0.57 7.59
N HIS A 29 -5.38 0.31 7.70
CA HIS A 29 -4.50 0.94 8.68
C HIS A 29 -3.64 2.07 8.12
N TYR A 30 -3.57 2.19 6.79
CA TYR A 30 -2.71 3.15 6.11
C TYR A 30 -3.47 3.96 5.08
N THR A 31 -3.23 5.27 5.09
CA THR A 31 -3.71 6.16 4.03
C THR A 31 -2.88 5.96 2.76
N LEU A 32 -3.47 6.28 1.61
CA LEU A 32 -2.76 6.30 0.32
C LEU A 32 -1.48 7.16 0.36
N ARG A 33 -1.45 8.23 1.17
CA ARG A 33 -0.26 9.09 1.34
C ARG A 33 0.86 8.36 2.10
N GLN A 34 0.54 7.71 3.21
CA GLN A 34 1.52 6.92 3.98
C GLN A 34 2.09 5.77 3.15
N VAL A 35 1.23 5.09 2.38
CA VAL A 35 1.68 4.07 1.42
C VAL A 35 2.62 4.71 0.39
N GLY A 36 2.22 5.83 -0.23
CA GLY A 36 3.04 6.50 -1.24
C GLY A 36 4.43 6.89 -0.74
N GLU A 37 4.50 7.47 0.45
CA GLU A 37 5.75 7.86 1.11
C GLU A 37 6.69 6.67 1.32
N HIS A 38 6.18 5.55 1.83
CA HIS A 38 6.97 4.32 2.01
C HIS A 38 7.49 3.76 0.69
N PHE A 39 6.66 3.73 -0.36
CA PHE A 39 7.03 3.15 -1.66
C PHE A 39 7.75 4.14 -2.61
N GLY A 40 8.06 5.35 -2.14
CA GLY A 40 8.73 6.40 -2.92
C GLY A 40 7.91 6.89 -4.12
N VAL A 41 6.58 6.94 -4.00
CA VAL A 41 5.68 7.36 -5.08
C VAL A 41 4.62 8.35 -4.59
N SER A 42 4.02 9.09 -5.53
CA SER A 42 2.93 9.99 -5.19
C SER A 42 1.69 9.24 -4.70
N TYR A 43 0.89 9.88 -3.83
CA TYR A 43 -0.47 9.46 -3.48
C TYR A 43 -1.31 9.08 -4.72
N ALA A 44 -1.20 9.86 -5.80
CA ALA A 44 -1.97 9.64 -7.03
C ALA A 44 -1.58 8.34 -7.73
N THR A 45 -0.32 7.90 -7.59
CA THR A 45 0.15 6.61 -8.09
C THR A 45 -0.52 5.46 -7.32
N VAL A 46 -0.59 5.58 -5.99
CA VAL A 46 -1.26 4.59 -5.13
C VAL A 46 -2.76 4.54 -5.43
N SER A 47 -3.41 5.70 -5.55
CA SER A 47 -4.84 5.79 -5.88
C SER A 47 -5.16 5.12 -7.23
N ARG A 48 -4.38 5.38 -8.28
CA ARG A 48 -4.53 4.69 -9.58
C ARG A 48 -4.29 3.18 -9.47
N ALA A 49 -3.38 2.75 -8.59
CA ALA A 49 -3.13 1.34 -8.37
C ALA A 49 -4.32 0.63 -7.72
N VAL A 50 -4.91 1.24 -6.70
CA VAL A 50 -6.12 0.75 -6.02
C VAL A 50 -7.28 0.66 -7.01
N ARG A 51 -7.58 1.74 -7.73
CA ARG A 51 -8.69 1.80 -8.72
C ARG A 51 -8.57 0.81 -9.88
N ALA A 52 -7.37 0.31 -10.16
CA ALA A 52 -7.14 -0.68 -11.21
C ALA A 52 -7.30 -2.14 -10.71
N LEU A 53 -7.48 -2.33 -9.40
CA LEU A 53 -7.61 -3.61 -8.73
C LEU A 53 -8.95 -3.74 -7.98
N GLU A 54 -9.67 -2.64 -7.77
CA GLU A 54 -11.14 -2.61 -7.56
C GLU A 54 -11.88 -3.16 -8.79
#